data_AF-A0A957IN04-F1
#
_entry.id   AF-A0A957IN04-F1
#
_cell.length_a   1.000
_cell.length_b   1.000
_cell.length_c   1.000
_cell.angle_alpha   90.00
_cell.angle_beta   90.00
_cell.angle_gamma   90.00
#
_symmetry.space_group_name_H-M   'P 1'
#
loop_
_entity.id
_entity.type
_entity.pdbx_description
1 polymer ?
#
loop_
_entity_poly.entity_id
_entity_poly.type
_entity_poly.pdbx_seq_one_letter_code
_entity_poly.pdbx_strand_id
1 'polypeptide(L)'
;MFNRHPQQKQVFHTLLLFILAGVLLCFVWQLPMAQADEATPQQVIAQAWQLAQDSGRYAFDSQIDQTVYPQPSLTNAGRPPDNQRMALAAQVDKVAETAEITFWDGVQGLPEQGMTIRTENGRSQRRFGTGDWETLNENTDLFAPNNDPLVFLQVATNIQDAGVDSRQLGGQTLDYHRYTFDIDASEYSRIMRQRLEAHMAQYGRLPDNLTLETPELYRDMTGSGQLWLDADGLPSRLTLDLHFPPQDSAGRTDATFTSDFYNYDRSRMAQAGVALWQNPQSWWAFHQVSIASGVRATAVPFTILLLITAFLMLVLPYRKTKGFRTAVSLFVIASILTGPLLKAHEAHAFQDNLTAAQDDQQAQQAQSEQLAIAQTELEQPNFDPHIQPRNQAPISNLQAPIAS
;
A
#
# COMPACT_ATOMS: atom_id res chain seq x y z
N MET A 1 14.25 -69.65 2.61
CA MET A 1 12.92 -69.06 2.39
C MET A 1 12.21 -68.95 3.73
N PHE A 2 12.23 -67.79 4.38
CA PHE A 2 11.52 -67.54 5.63
C PHE A 2 10.23 -66.78 5.31
N ASN A 3 9.10 -67.46 5.49
CA ASN A 3 7.77 -66.97 5.20
C ASN A 3 7.39 -65.91 6.25
N ARG A 4 7.46 -64.61 5.90
CA ARG A 4 7.06 -63.54 6.82
C ARG A 4 5.54 -63.55 6.95
N HIS A 5 5.07 -63.82 8.17
CA HIS A 5 3.66 -63.93 8.55
C HIS A 5 2.85 -62.69 8.12
N PRO A 6 1.70 -62.86 7.44
CA PRO A 6 0.80 -61.77 7.05
C PRO A 6 0.18 -61.03 8.26
N GLN A 7 0.16 -61.65 9.43
CA GLN A 7 -0.33 -61.03 10.67
C GLN A 7 0.50 -59.82 11.13
N GLN A 8 1.80 -59.77 10.80
CA GLN A 8 2.65 -58.65 11.23
C GLN A 8 2.34 -57.32 10.52
N LYS A 9 1.77 -57.39 9.29
CA LYS A 9 1.38 -56.20 8.52
C LYS A 9 0.08 -55.56 9.03
N GLN A 10 -0.86 -56.36 9.54
CA GLN A 10 -2.15 -55.87 10.05
C GLN A 10 -2.01 -55.19 11.41
N VAL A 11 -1.15 -55.71 12.29
CA VAL A 11 -0.84 -55.07 13.58
C VAL A 11 -0.16 -53.71 13.38
N PHE A 12 0.65 -53.55 12.34
CA PHE A 12 1.33 -52.28 12.04
C PHE A 12 0.35 -51.21 11.52
N HIS A 13 -0.61 -51.58 10.67
CA HIS A 13 -1.61 -50.62 10.15
C HIS A 13 -2.59 -50.15 11.22
N THR A 14 -2.99 -51.04 12.13
CA THR A 14 -3.89 -50.69 13.24
C THR A 14 -3.22 -49.78 14.26
N LEU A 15 -1.95 -50.04 14.60
CA LEU A 15 -1.17 -49.16 15.47
C LEU A 15 -0.95 -47.78 14.84
N LEU A 16 -0.73 -47.71 13.52
CA LEU A 16 -0.56 -46.47 12.77
C LEU A 16 -1.84 -45.60 12.79
N LEU A 17 -3.00 -46.21 12.55
CA LEU A 17 -4.29 -45.52 12.61
C LEU A 17 -4.57 -44.97 14.02
N PHE A 18 -4.22 -45.70 15.07
CA PHE A 18 -4.38 -45.23 16.45
C PHE A 18 -3.45 -44.07 16.79
N ILE A 19 -2.20 -44.09 16.31
CA ILE A 19 -1.27 -42.97 16.51
C ILE A 19 -1.74 -41.75 15.72
N LEU A 20 -2.23 -41.92 14.49
CA LEU A 20 -2.72 -40.81 13.68
C LEU A 20 -3.99 -40.20 14.27
N ALA A 21 -4.92 -41.02 14.77
CA ALA A 21 -6.10 -40.57 15.49
C ALA A 21 -5.73 -39.88 16.82
N GLY A 22 -4.75 -40.41 17.56
CA GLY A 22 -4.29 -39.82 18.83
C GLY A 22 -3.60 -38.47 18.63
N VAL A 23 -2.79 -38.32 17.57
CA VAL A 23 -2.18 -37.04 17.20
C VAL A 23 -3.26 -36.04 16.78
N LEU A 24 -4.25 -36.46 16.00
CA LEU A 24 -5.36 -35.61 15.57
C LEU A 24 -6.23 -35.18 16.77
N LEU A 25 -6.46 -36.07 17.74
CA LEU A 25 -7.21 -35.77 18.95
C LEU A 25 -6.46 -34.83 19.91
N CYS A 26 -5.14 -35.03 20.10
CA CYS A 26 -4.29 -34.09 20.83
C CYS A 26 -4.23 -32.73 20.16
N PHE A 27 -4.27 -32.68 18.82
CA PHE A 27 -4.31 -31.43 18.06
C PHE A 27 -5.63 -30.67 18.28
N VAL A 28 -6.76 -31.39 18.31
CA VAL A 28 -8.09 -30.81 18.62
C VAL A 28 -8.17 -30.31 20.05
N TRP A 29 -7.51 -30.97 21.00
CA TRP A 29 -7.47 -30.55 22.42
C TRP A 29 -6.51 -29.39 22.70
N GLN A 30 -5.54 -29.13 21.82
CA GLN A 30 -4.64 -27.98 21.90
C GLN A 30 -5.18 -26.75 21.18
N LEU A 31 -6.31 -26.85 20.48
CA LEU A 31 -7.00 -25.65 20.01
C LEU A 31 -7.44 -24.88 21.24
N PRO A 32 -6.93 -23.66 21.47
CA PRO A 32 -7.45 -22.84 22.55
C PRO A 32 -8.95 -22.73 22.29
N MET A 33 -9.76 -23.19 23.25
CA MET A 33 -11.13 -22.72 23.39
C MET A 33 -10.97 -21.22 23.63
N ALA A 34 -10.95 -20.45 22.53
CA ALA A 34 -10.88 -19.01 22.57
C ALA A 34 -12.14 -18.57 23.30
N GLN A 35 -12.00 -18.30 24.61
CA GLN A 35 -12.94 -17.43 25.26
C GLN A 35 -12.87 -16.12 24.48
N ALA A 36 -14.00 -15.69 23.95
CA ALA A 36 -14.11 -14.41 23.28
C ALA A 36 -13.93 -13.34 24.35
N ASP A 37 -12.68 -13.04 24.70
CA ASP A 37 -12.34 -11.84 25.44
C ASP A 37 -12.84 -10.65 24.61
N GLU A 38 -13.40 -9.65 25.28
CA GLU A 38 -13.79 -8.41 24.64
C GLU A 38 -12.57 -7.84 23.91
N ALA A 39 -12.70 -7.66 22.59
CA ALA A 39 -11.62 -7.17 21.76
C ALA A 39 -11.13 -5.82 22.31
N THR A 40 -9.83 -5.67 22.47
CA THR A 40 -9.28 -4.39 22.92
C THR A 40 -9.53 -3.32 21.85
N PRO A 41 -9.63 -2.02 22.22
CA PRO A 41 -9.80 -0.95 21.24
C PRO A 41 -8.74 -0.98 20.11
N GLN A 42 -7.51 -1.38 20.44
CA GLN A 42 -6.43 -1.60 19.48
C GLN A 42 -6.76 -2.70 18.46
N GLN A 43 -7.30 -3.82 18.93
CA GLN A 43 -7.73 -4.92 18.05
C GLN A 43 -8.90 -4.50 17.17
N VAL A 44 -9.84 -3.72 17.71
CA VAL A 44 -11.00 -3.23 16.94
C VAL A 44 -10.56 -2.32 15.79
N ILE A 45 -9.68 -1.34 16.04
CA ILE A 45 -9.18 -0.47 14.97
C ILE A 45 -8.37 -1.26 13.93
N ALA A 46 -7.49 -2.18 14.37
CA ALA A 46 -6.74 -3.02 13.46
C ALA A 46 -7.66 -3.90 12.59
N GLN A 47 -8.72 -4.43 13.19
CA GLN A 47 -9.75 -5.19 12.48
C GLN A 47 -10.52 -4.30 11.51
N ALA A 48 -10.92 -3.08 11.89
CA ALA A 48 -11.63 -2.15 11.02
C ALA A 48 -10.79 -1.79 9.77
N TRP A 49 -9.50 -1.52 9.97
CA TRP A 49 -8.56 -1.33 8.85
C TRP A 49 -8.53 -2.56 7.95
N GLN A 50 -8.34 -3.75 8.52
CA GLN A 50 -8.30 -5.01 7.76
C GLN A 50 -9.61 -5.27 6.99
N LEU A 51 -10.77 -5.05 7.61
CA LEU A 51 -12.08 -5.21 6.99
C LEU A 51 -12.27 -4.27 5.80
N ALA A 52 -11.80 -3.02 5.92
CA ALA A 52 -11.79 -2.08 4.79
C ALA A 52 -10.86 -2.55 3.67
N GLN A 53 -9.69 -3.12 3.99
CA GLN A 53 -8.80 -3.69 2.97
C GLN A 53 -9.43 -4.92 2.29
N ASP A 54 -10.09 -5.78 3.08
CA ASP A 54 -10.70 -7.04 2.64
C ASP A 54 -11.99 -6.85 1.85
N SER A 55 -12.71 -5.74 2.04
CA SER A 55 -13.83 -5.37 1.17
C SER A 55 -13.36 -5.30 -0.29
N GLY A 56 -12.10 -4.95 -0.53
CA GLY A 56 -11.48 -4.84 -1.84
C GLY A 56 -12.04 -3.71 -2.72
N ARG A 57 -13.21 -3.16 -2.39
CA ARG A 57 -13.82 -2.01 -3.05
C ARG A 57 -14.46 -1.09 -2.03
N TYR A 58 -14.19 0.20 -2.17
CA TYR A 58 -14.77 1.27 -1.37
C TYR A 58 -14.52 2.63 -2.05
N ALA A 59 -15.23 3.65 -1.58
CA ALA A 59 -15.04 5.03 -1.98
C ALA A 59 -14.87 5.90 -0.74
N PHE A 60 -14.21 7.05 -0.90
CA PHE A 60 -14.10 8.03 0.16
C PHE A 60 -14.01 9.45 -0.37
N ASP A 61 -14.61 10.37 0.37
CA ASP A 61 -14.50 11.81 0.17
C ASP A 61 -13.65 12.38 1.31
N SER A 62 -12.72 13.26 1.00
CA SER A 62 -11.80 13.87 1.96
C SER A 62 -11.75 15.38 1.79
N GLN A 63 -11.72 16.08 2.92
CA GLN A 63 -11.45 17.50 2.99
C GLN A 63 -10.19 17.72 3.82
N ILE A 64 -9.31 18.59 3.32
CA ILE A 64 -8.06 18.98 3.95
C ILE A 64 -8.11 20.48 4.16
N ASP A 65 -8.12 20.90 5.42
CA ASP A 65 -8.00 22.29 5.84
C ASP A 65 -6.60 22.50 6.40
N GLN A 66 -5.79 23.32 5.74
CA GLN A 66 -4.41 23.62 6.13
C GLN A 66 -4.28 25.09 6.50
N THR A 67 -3.67 25.36 7.64
CA THR A 67 -3.33 26.71 8.09
C THR A 67 -1.82 26.83 8.26
N VAL A 68 -1.19 27.69 7.47
CA VAL A 68 0.24 27.99 7.53
C VAL A 68 0.44 29.31 8.27
N TYR A 69 1.10 29.24 9.41
CA TYR A 69 1.46 30.40 10.22
C TYR A 69 2.80 30.95 9.72
N PRO A 70 2.90 32.26 9.43
CA PRO A 70 4.18 32.87 9.07
C PRO A 70 5.22 32.69 10.19
N GLN A 71 6.48 32.49 9.81
CA GLN A 71 7.57 32.41 10.77
C GLN A 71 7.66 33.74 11.56
N PRO A 72 7.82 33.72 12.90
CA PRO A 72 7.98 34.93 13.70
C PRO A 72 9.22 35.74 13.28
N SER A 73 9.01 36.85 12.57
CA SER A 73 10.08 37.74 12.10
C SER A 73 9.57 39.17 11.94
N LEU A 74 10.48 40.15 11.88
CA LEU A 74 10.13 41.54 11.58
C LEU A 74 9.50 41.70 10.19
N THR A 75 9.89 40.86 9.22
CA THR A 75 9.34 40.88 7.85
C THR A 75 7.95 40.27 7.74
N ASN A 76 7.56 39.42 8.71
CA ASN A 76 6.24 38.79 8.77
C ASN A 76 5.32 39.43 9.83
N ALA A 77 5.74 40.51 10.49
CA ALA A 77 4.95 41.17 11.52
C ALA A 77 3.59 41.64 10.97
N GLY A 78 2.50 41.17 11.58
CA GLY A 78 1.13 41.49 11.15
C GLY A 78 0.63 40.70 9.94
N ARG A 79 1.41 39.76 9.40
CA ARG A 79 0.96 38.87 8.32
C ARG A 79 -0.04 37.84 8.88
N PRO A 80 -1.24 37.72 8.31
CA PRO A 80 -2.20 36.71 8.75
C PRO A 80 -1.72 35.30 8.36
N PRO A 81 -2.23 34.25 9.02
CA PRO A 81 -2.09 32.88 8.56
C PRO A 81 -2.66 32.70 7.15
N ASP A 82 -2.00 31.87 6.34
CA ASP A 82 -2.53 31.43 5.06
C ASP A 82 -3.41 30.19 5.27
N ASN A 83 -4.61 30.20 4.72
CA ASN A 83 -5.56 29.10 4.85
C ASN A 83 -5.81 28.48 3.49
N GLN A 84 -5.44 27.23 3.34
CA GLN A 84 -5.60 26.45 2.12
C GLN A 84 -6.61 25.35 2.39
N ARG A 85 -7.50 25.14 1.44
CA ARG A 85 -8.46 24.04 1.49
C ARG A 85 -8.28 23.20 0.25
N MET A 86 -8.29 21.90 0.43
CA MET A 86 -8.29 20.95 -0.68
C MET A 86 -9.39 19.93 -0.43
N ALA A 87 -9.99 19.45 -1.51
CA ALA A 87 -10.90 18.32 -1.47
C ALA A 87 -10.39 17.21 -2.37
N LEU A 88 -10.68 15.98 -1.96
CA LEU A 88 -10.30 14.78 -2.68
C LEU A 88 -11.44 13.78 -2.63
N ALA A 89 -11.77 13.15 -3.75
CA ALA A 89 -12.69 12.03 -3.81
C ALA A 89 -11.98 10.87 -4.46
N ALA A 90 -12.17 9.66 -3.95
CA ALA A 90 -11.53 8.49 -4.48
C ALA A 90 -12.49 7.30 -4.54
N GLN A 91 -12.34 6.50 -5.58
CA GLN A 91 -12.98 5.21 -5.75
C GLN A 91 -11.90 4.18 -5.99
N VAL A 92 -11.89 3.13 -5.19
CA VAL A 92 -10.86 2.08 -5.22
C VAL A 92 -11.54 0.74 -5.45
N ASP A 93 -11.07 -0.02 -6.45
CA ASP A 93 -11.39 -1.43 -6.66
C ASP A 93 -10.09 -2.21 -6.85
N LYS A 94 -9.63 -2.84 -5.77
CA LYS A 94 -8.39 -3.62 -5.74
C LYS A 94 -8.45 -4.88 -6.58
N VAL A 95 -9.64 -5.38 -6.88
CA VAL A 95 -9.83 -6.61 -7.65
C VAL A 95 -9.68 -6.33 -9.13
N ALA A 96 -10.28 -5.23 -9.55
CA ALA A 96 -10.15 -4.71 -10.89
C ALA A 96 -8.80 -4.00 -11.11
N GLU A 97 -7.99 -3.83 -10.05
CA GLU A 97 -6.77 -3.03 -10.06
C GLU A 97 -7.03 -1.61 -10.61
N THR A 98 -8.17 -1.04 -10.20
CA THR A 98 -8.58 0.31 -10.60
C THR A 98 -8.66 1.24 -9.40
N ALA A 99 -8.24 2.48 -9.64
CA ALA A 99 -8.44 3.59 -8.72
C ALA A 99 -8.72 4.85 -9.53
N GLU A 100 -9.72 5.61 -9.13
CA GLU A 100 -9.97 6.94 -9.67
C GLU A 100 -9.98 7.94 -8.51
N ILE A 101 -9.17 8.98 -8.61
CA ILE A 101 -9.01 10.00 -7.58
C ILE A 101 -9.19 11.35 -8.24
N THR A 102 -10.09 12.17 -7.72
CA THR A 102 -10.28 13.55 -8.15
C THR A 102 -9.87 14.51 -7.05
N PHE A 103 -9.10 15.53 -7.42
CA PHE A 103 -8.62 16.59 -6.55
C PHE A 103 -9.26 17.91 -6.94
N TRP A 104 -9.64 18.71 -5.95
CA TRP A 104 -10.08 20.09 -6.14
C TRP A 104 -9.27 21.02 -5.24
N ASP A 105 -8.88 22.17 -5.80
CA ASP A 105 -8.45 23.31 -5.01
C ASP A 105 -9.68 23.99 -4.42
N GLY A 106 -9.76 24.01 -3.09
CA GLY A 106 -10.94 24.44 -2.34
C GLY A 106 -11.88 23.30 -1.94
N VAL A 107 -13.17 23.48 -2.19
CA VAL A 107 -14.22 22.53 -1.78
C VAL A 107 -14.49 21.49 -2.85
N GLN A 108 -15.04 20.34 -2.45
CA GLN A 108 -15.44 19.31 -3.39
C GLN A 108 -16.44 19.87 -4.40
N GLY A 109 -16.16 19.63 -5.68
CA GLY A 109 -16.96 20.11 -6.80
C GLY A 109 -17.35 18.98 -7.74
N LEU A 110 -17.80 19.36 -8.93
CA LEU A 110 -17.99 18.40 -10.01
C LEU A 110 -16.63 17.88 -10.49
N PRO A 111 -16.49 16.61 -10.92
CA PRO A 111 -15.23 16.08 -11.43
C PRO A 111 -14.61 16.94 -12.55
N GLU A 112 -15.46 17.60 -13.34
CA GLU A 112 -15.10 18.53 -14.41
C GLU A 112 -14.39 19.81 -13.95
N GLN A 113 -14.36 20.08 -12.64
CA GLN A 113 -13.69 21.22 -12.03
C GLN A 113 -12.39 20.81 -11.32
N GLY A 114 -12.07 19.52 -11.31
CA GLY A 114 -10.93 18.96 -10.61
C GLY A 114 -9.89 18.35 -11.53
N MET A 115 -8.74 18.00 -10.96
CA MET A 115 -7.78 17.10 -11.58
C MET A 115 -8.16 15.67 -11.25
N THR A 116 -8.43 14.84 -12.24
CA THR A 116 -8.70 13.41 -12.02
C THR A 116 -7.49 12.58 -12.43
N ILE A 117 -7.01 11.74 -11.53
CA ILE A 117 -6.04 10.69 -11.82
C ILE A 117 -6.79 9.37 -11.81
N ARG A 118 -6.58 8.56 -12.84
CA ARG A 118 -7.14 7.22 -12.95
C ARG A 118 -6.02 6.23 -13.18
N THR A 119 -5.98 5.19 -12.36
CA THR A 119 -5.07 4.07 -12.48
C THR A 119 -5.87 2.84 -12.88
N GLU A 120 -5.45 2.17 -13.94
CA GLU A 120 -6.03 0.88 -14.39
C GLU A 120 -4.89 -0.05 -14.79
N ASN A 121 -4.81 -1.24 -14.18
CA ASN A 121 -3.78 -2.26 -14.47
C ASN A 121 -2.34 -1.70 -14.39
N GLY A 122 -2.07 -0.89 -13.36
CA GLY A 122 -0.77 -0.26 -13.13
C GLY A 122 -0.39 0.86 -14.09
N ARG A 123 -1.31 1.34 -14.94
CA ARG A 123 -1.11 2.54 -15.77
C ARG A 123 -1.92 3.70 -15.23
N SER A 124 -1.27 4.82 -15.00
CA SER A 124 -1.92 6.03 -14.52
C SER A 124 -2.11 7.03 -15.66
N GLN A 125 -3.29 7.65 -15.69
CA GLN A 125 -3.66 8.73 -16.59
C GLN A 125 -4.19 9.88 -15.75
N ARG A 126 -3.97 11.11 -16.21
CA ARG A 126 -4.56 12.30 -15.61
C ARG A 126 -5.42 13.05 -16.61
N ARG A 127 -6.39 13.80 -16.12
CA ARG A 127 -7.09 14.83 -16.88
C ARG A 127 -7.40 16.01 -15.97
N PHE A 128 -7.48 17.20 -16.57
CA PHE A 128 -8.02 18.39 -15.91
C PHE A 128 -9.41 18.66 -16.46
N GLY A 129 -10.40 18.66 -15.57
CA GLY A 129 -11.80 18.85 -15.91
C GLY A 129 -12.30 17.90 -16.99
N THR A 130 -12.83 18.45 -18.09
CA THR A 130 -13.31 17.68 -19.26
C THR A 130 -12.25 17.52 -20.36
N GLY A 131 -10.98 17.83 -20.07
CA GLY A 131 -9.88 17.66 -21.01
C GLY A 131 -9.61 16.19 -21.36
N ASP A 132 -8.73 16.00 -22.34
CA ASP A 132 -8.30 14.66 -22.75
C ASP A 132 -7.48 13.98 -21.66
N TRP A 133 -7.54 12.65 -21.63
CA TRP A 133 -6.70 11.85 -20.75
C TRP A 133 -5.26 11.85 -21.25
N GLU A 134 -4.35 12.33 -20.40
CA GLU A 134 -2.92 12.29 -20.61
C GLU A 134 -2.33 11.10 -19.84
N THR A 135 -1.56 10.26 -20.51
CA THR A 135 -0.79 9.21 -19.82
C THR A 135 0.26 9.87 -18.95
N LEU A 136 0.30 9.48 -17.67
CA LEU A 136 1.40 9.82 -16.79
C LEU A 136 2.55 8.86 -17.11
N ASN A 137 3.65 9.40 -17.64
CA ASN A 137 4.86 8.63 -17.93
C ASN A 137 5.59 8.18 -16.65
N GLU A 138 5.16 8.68 -15.50
CA GLU A 138 5.64 8.29 -14.18
C GLU A 138 4.61 7.39 -13.52
N ASN A 139 5.05 6.25 -12.98
CA ASN A 139 4.20 5.51 -12.06
C ASN A 139 4.04 6.37 -10.80
N THR A 140 2.92 7.07 -10.71
CA THR A 140 2.42 7.72 -9.51
C THR A 140 2.06 6.73 -8.40
N ASP A 141 2.71 5.56 -8.34
CA ASP A 141 2.51 4.51 -7.33
C ASP A 141 2.72 5.01 -5.90
N LEU A 142 3.43 6.13 -5.73
CA LEU A 142 3.54 6.83 -4.44
C LEU A 142 2.30 7.67 -4.06
N PHE A 143 1.47 8.05 -5.03
CA PHE A 143 0.23 8.81 -4.86
C PHE A 143 -1.05 7.99 -5.18
N ALA A 144 -0.92 6.83 -5.84
CA ALA A 144 -1.96 5.81 -6.08
C ALA A 144 -1.31 4.51 -6.60
N PRO A 145 -1.45 3.30 -6.01
CA PRO A 145 -2.49 2.83 -5.08
C PRO A 145 -1.95 2.45 -3.69
N ASN A 146 -2.22 3.33 -2.73
CA ASN A 146 -2.85 3.09 -1.42
C ASN A 146 -2.81 4.42 -0.63
N ASN A 147 -3.12 5.55 -1.30
CA ASN A 147 -3.35 6.86 -0.68
C ASN A 147 -4.67 6.85 0.11
N ASP A 148 -4.78 5.80 0.92
CA ASP A 148 -5.88 5.43 1.77
C ASP A 148 -5.62 6.14 3.09
N PRO A 149 -6.48 7.09 3.48
CA PRO A 149 -6.32 7.78 4.75
C PRO A 149 -6.38 6.83 5.94
N LEU A 150 -6.93 5.62 5.77
CA LEU A 150 -6.87 4.58 6.79
C LEU A 150 -5.44 4.11 7.09
N VAL A 151 -4.42 4.48 6.30
CA VAL A 151 -3.00 4.22 6.63
C VAL A 151 -2.61 4.79 7.99
N PHE A 152 -3.21 5.91 8.41
CA PHE A 152 -2.94 6.52 9.71
C PHE A 152 -3.37 5.62 10.88
N LEU A 153 -4.28 4.68 10.65
CA LEU A 153 -4.68 3.70 11.68
C LEU A 153 -3.57 2.70 12.00
N GLN A 154 -2.59 2.50 11.11
CA GLN A 154 -1.43 1.64 11.37
C GLN A 154 -0.47 2.23 12.42
N VAL A 155 -0.50 3.55 12.59
CA VAL A 155 0.34 4.30 13.54
C VAL A 155 -0.48 4.89 14.69
N ALA A 156 -1.73 4.44 14.85
CA ALA A 156 -2.60 4.87 15.93
C ALA A 156 -2.15 4.26 17.27
N THR A 157 -1.96 5.11 18.25
CA THR A 157 -1.56 4.76 19.62
C THR A 157 -2.55 5.37 20.61
N ASN A 158 -2.47 4.96 21.89
CA ASN A 158 -3.36 5.46 22.96
C ASN A 158 -4.86 5.40 22.60
N ILE A 159 -5.25 4.36 21.86
CA ILE A 159 -6.62 4.18 21.37
C ILE A 159 -7.58 4.03 22.55
N GLN A 160 -8.63 4.84 22.55
CA GLN A 160 -9.69 4.87 23.56
C GLN A 160 -11.06 4.77 22.88
N ASP A 161 -11.97 4.00 23.50
CA ASP A 161 -13.38 3.99 23.14
C ASP A 161 -14.03 5.29 23.67
N ALA A 162 -14.62 6.06 22.75
CA ALA A 162 -15.27 7.33 23.01
C ALA A 162 -16.81 7.23 22.95
N GLY A 163 -17.34 6.01 22.96
CA GLY A 163 -18.77 5.67 23.02
C GLY A 163 -19.45 5.59 21.67
N VAL A 164 -20.79 5.49 21.71
CA VAL A 164 -21.64 5.42 20.52
C VAL A 164 -22.20 6.79 20.17
N ASP A 165 -22.12 7.15 18.89
CA ASP A 165 -22.73 8.32 18.27
C ASP A 165 -23.92 7.87 17.41
N SER A 166 -25.14 8.19 17.83
CA SER A 166 -26.37 7.82 17.13
C SER A 166 -26.88 8.99 16.27
N ARG A 167 -27.06 8.76 14.97
CA ARG A 167 -27.53 9.77 14.02
C ARG A 167 -28.84 9.35 13.38
N GLN A 168 -29.78 10.28 13.25
CA GLN A 168 -31.01 10.04 12.49
C GLN A 168 -30.86 10.46 11.03
N LEU A 169 -30.95 9.51 10.11
CA LEU A 169 -30.94 9.75 8.67
C LEU A 169 -32.19 9.12 8.03
N GLY A 170 -33.03 9.94 7.39
CA GLY A 170 -34.21 9.46 6.67
C GLY A 170 -35.20 8.65 7.52
N GLY A 171 -35.28 8.93 8.83
CA GLY A 171 -36.15 8.19 9.77
C GLY A 171 -35.56 6.88 10.30
N GLN A 172 -34.31 6.56 9.95
CA GLN A 172 -33.55 5.45 10.55
C GLN A 172 -32.51 6.00 11.52
N THR A 173 -32.28 5.29 12.62
CA THR A 173 -31.18 5.59 13.55
C THR A 173 -29.98 4.75 13.14
N LEU A 174 -28.86 5.40 12.86
CA LEU A 174 -27.58 4.81 12.54
C LEU A 174 -26.65 5.03 13.72
N ASP A 175 -26.16 3.94 14.29
CA ASP A 175 -25.23 3.96 15.43
C ASP A 175 -23.80 3.80 14.92
N TYR A 176 -22.90 4.65 15.42
CA TYR A 176 -21.49 4.63 15.11
C TYR A 176 -20.66 4.50 16.37
N HIS A 177 -19.76 3.51 16.44
CA HIS A 177 -18.81 3.42 17.53
C HIS A 177 -17.64 4.36 17.28
N ARG A 178 -17.39 5.28 18.20
CA ARG A 178 -16.35 6.30 18.05
C ARG A 178 -15.12 5.95 18.87
N TYR A 179 -13.95 6.08 18.26
CA TYR A 179 -12.66 5.91 18.90
C TYR A 179 -11.82 7.17 18.75
N THR A 180 -10.99 7.45 19.75
CA THR A 180 -9.98 8.51 19.73
C THR A 180 -8.59 7.92 19.86
N PHE A 181 -7.59 8.51 19.22
CA PHE A 181 -6.21 8.01 19.26
C PHE A 181 -5.18 9.12 18.99
N ASP A 182 -3.92 8.84 19.31
CA ASP A 182 -2.77 9.67 18.98
C ASP A 182 -2.00 9.07 17.79
N ILE A 183 -1.32 9.91 17.01
CA ILE A 183 -0.46 9.47 15.90
C ILE A 183 0.98 9.29 16.38
N ASP A 184 1.54 8.09 16.18
CA ASP A 184 2.98 7.87 16.31
C ASP A 184 3.70 8.38 15.06
N ALA A 185 4.14 9.63 15.13
CA ALA A 185 4.87 10.31 14.08
C ALA A 185 6.23 9.66 13.76
N SER A 186 6.89 9.05 14.75
CA SER A 186 8.17 8.37 14.56
C SER A 186 8.00 7.12 13.72
N GLU A 187 6.95 6.35 14.00
CA GLU A 187 6.58 5.18 13.23
C GLU A 187 6.09 5.56 11.82
N TYR A 188 5.29 6.62 11.71
CA TYR A 188 4.85 7.14 10.42
C TYR A 188 6.03 7.57 9.53
N SER A 189 6.98 8.34 10.07
CA SER A 189 8.20 8.75 9.36
C SER A 189 9.02 7.54 8.92
N ARG A 190 9.12 6.49 9.76
CA ARG A 190 9.80 5.23 9.41
C ARG A 190 9.12 4.53 8.24
N ILE A 191 7.79 4.41 8.26
CA ILE A 191 7.00 3.81 7.17
C ILE A 191 7.17 4.62 5.88
N MET A 192 7.08 5.94 5.97
CA MET A 192 7.23 6.83 4.81
C MET A 192 8.63 6.72 4.19
N ARG A 193 9.68 6.71 5.02
CA ARG A 193 11.04 6.50 4.56
C ARG A 193 11.20 5.17 3.82
N GLN A 194 10.68 4.08 4.39
CA GLN A 194 10.75 2.76 3.75
C GLN A 194 10.05 2.74 2.39
N ARG A 195 8.93 3.47 2.23
CA ARG A 195 8.24 3.61 0.95
C ARG A 195 9.05 4.41 -0.06
N LEU A 196 9.65 5.52 0.35
CA LEU A 196 10.53 6.31 -0.51
C LEU A 196 11.78 5.52 -0.91
N GLU A 197 12.39 4.77 0.00
CA GLU A 197 13.52 3.88 -0.28
C GLU A 197 13.13 2.77 -1.26
N ALA A 198 11.97 2.13 -1.06
CA ALA A 198 11.47 1.10 -1.98
C ALA A 198 11.20 1.70 -3.38
N HIS A 199 10.63 2.89 -3.45
CA HIS A 199 10.41 3.59 -4.71
C HIS A 199 11.74 3.96 -5.39
N MET A 200 12.71 4.51 -4.65
CA MET A 200 14.05 4.78 -5.19
C MET A 200 14.75 3.52 -5.68
N ALA A 201 14.62 2.40 -4.95
CA ALA A 201 15.19 1.12 -5.35
C ALA A 201 14.55 0.58 -6.64
N GLN A 202 13.26 0.85 -6.85
CA GLN A 202 12.51 0.39 -8.02
C GLN A 202 12.72 1.30 -9.25
N TYR A 203 12.78 2.61 -9.07
CA TYR A 203 12.73 3.59 -10.17
C TYR A 203 14.00 4.45 -10.30
N GLY A 204 14.98 4.32 -9.40
CA GLY A 204 16.26 5.03 -9.46
C GLY A 204 16.19 6.54 -9.19
N ARG A 205 15.01 7.08 -8.86
CA ARG A 205 14.78 8.50 -8.56
C ARG A 205 13.69 8.68 -7.51
N LEU A 206 13.70 9.84 -6.86
CA LEU A 206 12.58 10.30 -6.03
C LEU A 206 11.48 10.86 -6.96
N PRO A 207 10.22 10.87 -6.52
CA PRO A 207 9.16 11.52 -7.28
C PRO A 207 9.43 13.00 -7.48
N ASP A 208 8.99 13.48 -8.64
CA ASP A 208 8.99 14.89 -8.97
C ASP A 208 8.10 15.65 -7.97
N ASN A 209 8.72 16.40 -7.04
CA ASN A 209 8.16 17.20 -5.92
C ASN A 209 8.49 16.72 -4.49
N LEU A 210 9.16 15.57 -4.31
CA LEU A 210 9.51 15.04 -2.99
C LEU A 210 11.01 15.08 -2.74
N THR A 211 11.41 15.71 -1.63
CA THR A 211 12.80 15.70 -1.16
C THR A 211 12.98 14.70 -0.03
N LEU A 212 14.22 14.24 0.20
CA LEU A 212 14.60 13.41 1.35
C LEU A 212 14.39 14.12 2.70
N GLU A 213 14.14 15.43 2.70
CA GLU A 213 13.82 16.22 3.89
C GLU A 213 12.35 16.04 4.33
N THR A 214 11.46 15.57 3.43
CA THR A 214 10.05 15.28 3.74
C THR A 214 9.89 14.27 4.89
N PRO A 215 10.65 13.17 4.99
CA PRO A 215 10.71 12.32 6.18
C PRO A 215 11.00 13.03 7.51
N GLU A 216 11.80 14.10 7.51
CA GLU A 216 12.14 14.84 8.73
C GLU A 216 10.97 15.69 9.21
N LEU A 217 10.22 16.31 8.28
CA LEU A 217 8.99 17.04 8.57
C LEU A 217 7.97 16.18 9.34
N TYR A 218 7.87 14.90 8.99
CA TYR A 218 6.95 13.97 9.63
C TYR A 218 7.45 13.41 10.96
N ARG A 219 8.76 13.44 11.24
CA ARG A 219 9.32 12.85 12.48
C ARG A 219 8.87 13.61 13.72
N ASP A 220 8.88 14.93 13.62
CA ASP A 220 8.58 15.83 14.75
C ASP A 220 7.13 16.36 14.67
N MET A 221 6.31 15.76 13.80
CA MET A 221 4.87 16.00 13.72
C MET A 221 4.19 15.48 14.99
N THR A 222 3.13 16.14 15.43
CA THR A 222 2.20 15.60 16.44
C THR A 222 0.82 15.54 15.83
N GLY A 223 0.01 14.55 16.21
CA GLY A 223 -1.36 14.52 15.76
C GLY A 223 -2.24 13.62 16.60
N SER A 224 -3.54 13.86 16.47
CA SER A 224 -4.60 13.07 17.09
C SER A 224 -5.68 12.77 16.07
N GLY A 225 -6.43 11.71 16.27
CA GLY A 225 -7.48 11.31 15.36
C GLY A 225 -8.74 10.79 16.06
N GLN A 226 -9.81 10.80 15.29
CA GLN A 226 -11.11 10.24 15.64
C GLN A 226 -11.56 9.32 14.51
N LEU A 227 -12.01 8.12 14.87
CA LEU A 227 -12.53 7.13 13.93
C LEU A 227 -13.96 6.76 14.33
N TRP A 228 -14.87 6.81 13.37
CA TRP A 228 -16.22 6.28 13.52
C TRP A 228 -16.31 4.97 12.76
N LEU A 229 -16.80 3.93 13.44
CA LEU A 229 -17.07 2.63 12.86
C LEU A 229 -18.58 2.43 12.77
N ASP A 230 -19.05 1.88 11.66
CA ASP A 230 -20.45 1.45 11.53
C ASP A 230 -20.74 0.15 12.30
N ALA A 231 -21.99 -0.31 12.24
CA ALA A 231 -22.42 -1.54 12.91
C ALA A 231 -21.71 -2.81 12.43
N ASP A 232 -21.12 -2.80 11.23
CA ASP A 232 -20.33 -3.92 10.68
C ASP A 232 -18.84 -3.81 11.05
N GLY A 233 -18.45 -2.77 11.80
CA GLY A 233 -17.07 -2.48 12.19
C GLY A 233 -16.25 -1.82 11.08
N LEU A 234 -16.88 -1.31 10.02
CA LEU A 234 -16.21 -0.61 8.94
C LEU A 234 -16.00 0.87 9.27
N PRO A 235 -14.85 1.46 8.87
CA PRO A 235 -14.66 2.90 8.94
C PRO A 235 -15.78 3.63 8.18
N SER A 236 -16.46 4.56 8.84
CA SER A 236 -17.43 5.44 8.18
C SER A 236 -16.90 6.86 8.08
N ARG A 237 -16.11 7.30 9.07
CA ARG A 237 -15.45 8.61 9.08
C ARG A 237 -14.12 8.54 9.82
N LEU A 238 -13.12 9.25 9.32
CA LEU A 238 -11.83 9.49 9.95
C LEU A 238 -11.58 11.00 10.00
N THR A 239 -11.29 11.55 11.16
CA THR A 239 -10.82 12.93 11.32
C THR A 239 -9.45 12.90 11.95
N LEU A 240 -8.50 13.64 11.41
CA LEU A 240 -7.14 13.79 11.91
C LEU A 240 -6.83 15.27 12.08
N ASP A 241 -6.21 15.61 13.20
CA ASP A 241 -5.64 16.93 13.46
C ASP A 241 -4.12 16.74 13.57
N LEU A 242 -3.38 17.34 12.62
CA LEU A 242 -1.94 17.21 12.47
C LEU A 242 -1.27 18.57 12.67
N HIS A 243 -0.19 18.58 13.44
CA HIS A 243 0.63 19.76 13.70
C HIS A 243 2.06 19.46 13.25
N PHE A 244 2.52 20.23 12.27
CA PHE A 244 3.87 20.11 11.74
C PHE A 244 4.80 21.13 12.38
N PRO A 245 6.06 20.76 12.65
CA PRO A 245 7.05 21.69 13.16
C PRO A 245 7.33 22.83 12.16
N PRO A 246 7.83 23.99 12.61
CA PRO A 246 8.30 25.04 11.72
C PRO A 246 9.43 24.55 10.80
N GLN A 247 9.45 25.01 9.56
CA GLN A 247 10.50 24.71 8.57
C GLN A 247 11.45 25.92 8.40
N ASP A 248 12.61 25.72 7.78
CA ASP A 248 13.63 26.79 7.66
C ASP A 248 13.15 28.02 6.87
N SER A 249 12.19 27.83 5.96
CA SER A 249 11.64 28.88 5.07
C SER A 249 10.14 29.14 5.28
N ALA A 250 9.45 28.30 6.05
CA ALA A 250 8.02 28.39 6.32
C ALA A 250 7.76 28.27 7.83
N GLY A 251 6.77 28.97 8.37
CA GLY A 251 6.46 28.83 9.80
C GLY A 251 5.72 27.51 10.12
N ARG A 252 4.98 27.48 11.22
CA ARG A 252 4.24 26.29 11.65
C ARG A 252 3.09 26.00 10.70
N THR A 253 2.80 24.73 10.45
CA THR A 253 1.62 24.31 9.67
C THR A 253 0.73 23.43 10.53
N ASP A 254 -0.56 23.77 10.59
CA ASP A 254 -1.61 22.93 11.17
C ASP A 254 -2.47 22.40 10.03
N ALA A 255 -2.87 21.13 10.07
CA ALA A 255 -3.72 20.51 9.06
C ALA A 255 -4.80 19.64 9.69
N THR A 256 -6.05 19.88 9.33
CA THR A 256 -7.18 19.01 9.67
C THR A 256 -7.61 18.25 8.43
N PHE A 257 -7.65 16.93 8.55
CA PHE A 257 -8.03 16.02 7.49
C PHE A 257 -9.29 15.28 7.91
N THR A 258 -10.35 15.35 7.11
CA THR A 258 -11.61 14.63 7.37
C THR A 258 -11.96 13.79 6.16
N SER A 259 -12.07 12.48 6.34
CA SER A 259 -12.55 11.55 5.32
C SER A 259 -13.84 10.87 5.74
N ASP A 260 -14.77 10.76 4.81
CA ASP A 260 -15.97 9.94 4.88
C ASP A 260 -15.84 8.75 3.94
N PHE A 261 -16.11 7.55 4.44
CA PHE A 261 -15.96 6.31 3.68
C PHE A 261 -17.29 5.63 3.46
N TYR A 262 -17.47 5.05 2.28
CA TYR A 262 -18.73 4.44 1.86
C TYR A 262 -18.52 3.43 0.71
N ASN A 263 -19.60 2.81 0.24
CA ASN A 263 -19.61 1.84 -0.86
C ASN A 263 -18.69 0.62 -0.68
N TYR A 264 -18.49 0.18 0.57
CA TYR A 264 -17.80 -1.07 0.87
C TYR A 264 -18.51 -2.27 0.24
N ASP A 265 -17.75 -3.19 -0.38
CA ASP A 265 -18.29 -4.48 -0.80
C ASP A 265 -18.43 -5.45 0.38
N ARG A 266 -19.54 -5.30 1.11
CA ARG A 266 -19.91 -6.17 2.24
C ARG A 266 -20.16 -7.62 1.83
N SER A 267 -20.49 -7.89 0.56
CA SER A 267 -20.74 -9.25 0.10
C SER A 267 -19.46 -10.11 0.10
N ARG A 268 -18.32 -9.47 -0.16
CA ARG A 268 -17.01 -10.11 -0.06
C ARG A 268 -16.56 -10.29 1.38
N MET A 269 -16.84 -9.32 2.26
CA MET A 269 -16.51 -9.45 3.69
C MET A 269 -17.26 -10.61 4.34
N ALA A 270 -18.54 -10.79 3.98
CA ALA A 270 -19.32 -11.94 4.43
C ALA A 270 -18.70 -13.27 3.97
N GLN A 271 -17.99 -13.31 2.84
CA GLN A 271 -17.25 -14.48 2.36
C GLN A 271 -15.90 -14.67 3.08
N ALA A 272 -15.24 -13.57 3.46
CA ALA A 272 -14.01 -13.57 4.25
C ALA A 272 -14.22 -14.08 5.69
N GLY A 273 -15.39 -13.80 6.28
CA GLY A 273 -15.76 -14.24 7.63
C GLY A 273 -16.29 -15.68 7.74
N VAL A 274 -16.46 -16.40 6.63
CA VAL A 274 -16.99 -17.78 6.68
C VAL A 274 -15.91 -18.73 7.18
N ALA A 275 -16.14 -19.36 8.33
CA ALA A 275 -15.26 -20.40 8.84
C ALA A 275 -15.12 -21.53 7.81
N LEU A 276 -13.90 -22.09 7.66
CA LEU A 276 -13.59 -23.21 6.77
C LEU A 276 -14.64 -24.34 6.85
N TRP A 277 -15.13 -24.61 8.06
CA TRP A 277 -16.09 -25.69 8.34
C TRP A 277 -17.53 -25.38 7.91
N GLN A 278 -17.89 -24.11 7.74
CA GLN A 278 -19.24 -23.70 7.33
C GLN A 278 -19.37 -23.69 5.81
N ASN A 279 -18.35 -23.21 5.08
CA ASN A 279 -18.36 -23.22 3.63
C ASN A 279 -16.92 -23.34 3.07
N PRO A 280 -16.42 -24.58 2.91
CA PRO A 280 -15.03 -24.81 2.51
C PRO A 280 -14.73 -24.32 1.08
N GLN A 281 -15.74 -24.22 0.21
CA GLN A 281 -15.56 -23.72 -1.16
C GLN A 281 -15.36 -22.20 -1.20
N SER A 282 -16.16 -21.42 -0.46
CA SER A 282 -15.98 -19.96 -0.39
C SER A 282 -14.73 -19.56 0.37
N TRP A 283 -14.39 -20.29 1.44
CA TRP A 283 -13.13 -20.12 2.17
C TRP A 283 -11.91 -20.34 1.25
N TRP A 284 -11.92 -21.42 0.46
CA TRP A 284 -10.84 -21.69 -0.50
C TRP A 284 -10.78 -20.66 -1.63
N ALA A 285 -11.92 -20.21 -2.15
CA ALA A 285 -11.97 -19.22 -3.23
C ALA A 285 -11.44 -17.85 -2.79
N PHE A 286 -11.81 -17.41 -1.58
CA PHE A 286 -11.30 -16.16 -0.98
C PHE A 286 -9.80 -16.26 -0.69
N HIS A 287 -9.37 -17.36 -0.05
CA HIS A 287 -7.96 -17.51 0.32
C HIS A 287 -7.03 -17.85 -0.84
N GLN A 288 -7.50 -18.38 -1.98
CA GLN A 288 -6.65 -18.54 -3.18
C GLN A 288 -6.04 -17.22 -3.65
N VAL A 289 -6.76 -16.11 -3.51
CA VAL A 289 -6.30 -14.76 -3.88
C VAL A 289 -5.36 -14.18 -2.81
N SER A 290 -5.61 -14.44 -1.52
CA SER A 290 -4.76 -13.92 -0.41
C SER A 290 -3.49 -14.75 -0.15
N ILE A 291 -3.46 -16.03 -0.54
CA ILE A 291 -2.32 -16.95 -0.32
C ILE A 291 -1.14 -16.62 -1.25
N ALA A 292 -1.36 -15.86 -2.33
CA ALA A 292 -0.32 -15.50 -3.29
C ALA A 292 0.76 -14.55 -2.73
N SER A 293 0.44 -13.70 -1.73
CA SER A 293 1.36 -12.66 -1.24
C SER A 293 1.96 -12.92 0.14
N GLY A 294 1.24 -13.56 1.07
CA GLY A 294 1.68 -13.68 2.48
C GLY A 294 2.23 -15.05 2.93
N VAL A 295 1.95 -16.13 2.19
CA VAL A 295 2.09 -17.50 2.73
C VAL A 295 3.42 -18.18 2.38
N ARG A 296 4.28 -17.53 1.57
CA ARG A 296 5.64 -18.04 1.31
C ARG A 296 6.50 -18.13 2.58
N ALA A 297 6.22 -17.35 3.62
CA ALA A 297 7.01 -17.34 4.86
C ALA A 297 6.60 -18.40 5.89
N THR A 298 5.33 -18.82 5.95
CA THR A 298 4.82 -19.73 7.01
C THR A 298 4.30 -21.08 6.52
N ALA A 299 3.90 -21.25 5.25
CA ALA A 299 3.48 -22.58 4.76
C ALA A 299 4.66 -23.50 4.41
N VAL A 300 5.83 -22.95 4.11
CA VAL A 300 7.05 -23.71 3.82
C VAL A 300 7.49 -24.58 5.01
N PRO A 301 7.57 -24.08 6.27
CA PRO A 301 7.94 -24.94 7.39
C PRO A 301 6.89 -26.04 7.68
N PHE A 302 5.60 -25.78 7.51
CA PHE A 302 4.55 -26.79 7.75
C PHE A 302 4.51 -27.88 6.67
N THR A 303 4.69 -27.53 5.39
CA THR A 303 4.78 -28.53 4.31
C THR A 303 6.06 -29.37 4.43
N ILE A 304 7.18 -28.75 4.83
CA ILE A 304 8.43 -29.47 5.12
C ILE A 304 8.26 -30.40 6.33
N LEU A 305 7.63 -29.96 7.41
CA LEU A 305 7.38 -30.80 8.58
C LEU A 305 6.48 -32.00 8.22
N LEU A 306 5.43 -31.78 7.43
CA LEU A 306 4.52 -32.83 6.99
C LEU A 306 5.23 -33.85 6.07
N LEU A 307 6.07 -33.37 5.15
CA LEU A 307 6.91 -34.22 4.30
C LEU A 307 7.96 -34.99 5.10
N ILE A 308 8.61 -34.38 6.10
CA ILE A 308 9.58 -35.06 6.98
C ILE A 308 8.87 -36.13 7.81
N THR A 309 7.67 -35.84 8.31
CA THR A 309 6.90 -36.79 9.12
C THR A 309 6.41 -37.96 8.28
N ALA A 310 5.89 -37.69 7.07
CA ALA A 310 5.50 -38.71 6.10
C ALA A 310 6.71 -39.57 5.67
N PHE A 311 7.87 -38.94 5.43
CA PHE A 311 9.11 -39.62 5.09
C PHE A 311 9.60 -40.51 6.24
N LEU A 312 9.61 -40.01 7.48
CA LEU A 312 9.96 -40.79 8.68
C LEU A 312 9.02 -42.00 8.86
N MET A 313 7.71 -41.81 8.68
CA MET A 313 6.74 -42.90 8.75
C MET A 313 6.98 -43.96 7.65
N LEU A 314 7.29 -43.52 6.42
CA LEU A 314 7.61 -44.43 5.31
C LEU A 314 8.91 -45.20 5.57
N VAL A 315 9.88 -44.57 6.24
CA VAL A 315 11.24 -45.07 6.44
C VAL A 315 11.39 -45.99 7.64
N LEU A 316 10.68 -45.73 8.75
CA LEU A 316 10.74 -46.50 9.99
C LEU A 316 10.63 -48.03 9.81
N PRO A 317 9.73 -48.58 8.95
CA PRO A 317 9.65 -50.02 8.71
C PRO A 317 10.82 -50.60 7.88
N TYR A 318 11.60 -49.79 7.17
CA TYR A 318 12.69 -50.23 6.28
C TYR A 318 14.10 -49.99 6.84
N ARG A 319 14.23 -49.49 8.07
CA ARG A 319 15.51 -49.12 8.72
C ARG A 319 16.60 -50.20 8.75
N LYS A 320 16.26 -51.50 8.62
CA LYS A 320 17.22 -52.62 8.68
C LYS A 320 17.80 -53.04 7.32
N THR A 321 17.43 -52.42 6.20
CA THR A 321 17.93 -52.81 4.87
C THR A 321 19.13 -51.98 4.45
N LYS A 322 20.12 -52.60 3.78
CA LYS A 322 21.34 -51.89 3.33
C LYS A 322 21.03 -50.75 2.34
N GLY A 323 19.95 -50.85 1.57
CA GLY A 323 19.52 -49.82 0.61
C GLY A 323 19.02 -48.52 1.27
N PHE A 324 18.61 -48.59 2.54
CA PHE A 324 18.14 -47.40 3.27
C PHE A 324 19.24 -46.34 3.42
N ARG A 325 20.48 -46.77 3.72
CA ARG A 325 21.62 -45.85 3.87
C ARG A 325 21.92 -45.13 2.57
N THR A 326 21.84 -45.82 1.44
CA THR A 326 22.08 -45.25 0.11
C THR A 326 21.02 -44.21 -0.28
N ALA A 327 19.74 -44.49 0.02
CA ALA A 327 18.64 -43.58 -0.28
C ALA A 327 18.71 -42.27 0.53
N VAL A 328 19.06 -42.36 1.83
CA VAL A 328 19.22 -41.17 2.68
C VAL A 328 20.40 -40.31 2.20
N SER A 329 21.54 -40.92 1.86
CA SER A 329 22.69 -40.17 1.34
C SER A 329 22.36 -39.44 0.03
N LEU A 330 21.65 -40.10 -0.90
CA LEU A 330 21.21 -39.49 -2.16
C LEU A 330 20.25 -38.32 -1.93
N PHE A 331 19.33 -38.43 -0.97
CA PHE A 331 18.39 -37.37 -0.64
C PHE A 331 19.09 -36.13 -0.04
N VAL A 332 20.04 -36.34 0.87
CA VAL A 332 20.84 -35.23 1.45
C VAL A 332 21.66 -34.52 0.38
N ILE A 333 22.29 -35.27 -0.53
CA ILE A 333 23.05 -34.71 -1.65
C ILE A 333 22.13 -33.91 -2.58
N ALA A 334 20.97 -34.44 -2.95
CA ALA A 334 20.00 -33.74 -3.78
C ALA A 334 19.50 -32.44 -3.12
N SER A 335 19.21 -32.48 -1.81
CA SER A 335 18.74 -31.32 -1.07
C SER A 335 19.78 -30.19 -0.99
N ILE A 336 21.07 -30.51 -0.85
CA ILE A 336 22.14 -29.50 -0.83
C ILE A 336 22.34 -28.87 -2.22
N LEU A 337 22.10 -29.62 -3.29
CA LEU A 337 22.26 -29.14 -4.68
C LEU A 337 21.08 -28.29 -5.18
N THR A 338 19.88 -28.43 -4.61
CA THR A 338 18.68 -27.75 -5.16
C THR A 338 18.59 -26.28 -4.74
N GLY A 339 19.13 -25.93 -3.56
CA GLY A 339 19.07 -24.56 -3.02
C GLY A 339 19.77 -23.50 -3.88
N PRO A 340 21.03 -23.72 -4.33
CA PRO A 340 21.75 -22.75 -5.17
C PRO A 340 21.17 -22.60 -6.58
N LEU A 341 20.58 -23.67 -7.15
CA LEU A 341 20.02 -23.66 -8.51
C LEU A 341 18.76 -22.82 -8.64
N LEU A 342 17.95 -22.72 -7.57
CA LEU A 342 16.75 -21.87 -7.57
C LEU A 342 17.10 -20.37 -7.51
N LYS A 343 18.23 -19.99 -6.89
CA LYS A 343 18.69 -18.60 -6.84
C LYS A 343 19.36 -18.11 -8.14
N ALA A 344 19.80 -19.01 -9.00
CA ALA A 344 20.44 -18.66 -10.27
C ALA A 344 19.48 -18.04 -11.31
N HIS A 345 18.17 -18.26 -11.16
CA HIS A 345 17.17 -17.68 -12.08
C HIS A 345 16.83 -16.23 -11.76
N GLU A 346 16.90 -15.82 -10.49
CA GLU A 346 16.65 -14.43 -10.06
C GLU A 346 17.79 -13.48 -10.46
N ALA A 347 19.02 -13.99 -10.58
CA ALA A 347 20.19 -13.18 -10.96
C ALA A 347 20.17 -12.74 -12.44
N HIS A 348 19.52 -13.48 -13.33
CA HIS A 348 19.44 -13.13 -14.75
C HIS A 348 18.46 -11.97 -15.01
N ALA A 349 17.27 -12.00 -14.38
CA ALA A 349 16.28 -10.94 -14.51
C ALA A 349 16.77 -9.58 -13.95
N PHE A 350 17.63 -9.60 -12.93
CA PHE A 350 18.25 -8.40 -12.38
C PHE A 350 19.26 -7.75 -13.35
N GLN A 351 20.03 -8.57 -14.08
CA GLN A 351 21.01 -8.09 -15.06
C GLN A 351 20.33 -7.47 -16.30
N ASP A 352 19.21 -8.05 -16.74
CA ASP A 352 18.43 -7.53 -17.87
C ASP A 352 17.84 -6.15 -17.55
N ASN A 353 17.32 -5.98 -16.33
CA ASN A 353 16.78 -4.69 -15.86
C ASN A 353 17.85 -3.60 -15.73
N LEU A 354 19.08 -3.95 -15.31
CA LEU A 354 20.19 -3.00 -15.24
C LEU A 354 20.64 -2.51 -16.61
N THR A 355 20.57 -3.38 -17.62
CA THR A 355 20.99 -3.03 -18.99
C THR A 355 19.96 -2.11 -19.66
N ALA A 356 18.67 -2.40 -19.50
CA ALA A 356 17.60 -1.53 -20.00
C ALA A 356 17.61 -0.13 -19.36
N ALA A 357 17.86 -0.04 -18.05
CA ALA A 357 17.96 1.24 -17.35
C ALA A 357 19.15 2.11 -17.82
N GLN A 358 20.27 1.49 -18.23
CA GLN A 358 21.43 2.20 -18.77
C GLN A 358 21.16 2.76 -20.17
N ASP A 359 20.48 1.99 -21.03
CA ASP A 359 20.13 2.42 -22.39
C ASP A 359 19.16 3.61 -22.37
N ASP A 360 18.16 3.60 -21.48
CA ASP A 360 17.21 4.71 -21.30
C ASP A 360 17.91 5.99 -20.79
N GLN A 361 18.88 5.84 -19.89
CA GLN A 361 19.64 6.99 -19.37
C GLN A 361 20.52 7.63 -20.45
N GLN A 362 21.12 6.83 -21.33
CA GLN A 362 21.88 7.34 -22.48
C GLN A 362 20.96 8.04 -23.50
N ALA A 363 19.77 7.50 -23.75
CA ALA A 363 18.80 8.12 -24.65
C ALA A 363 18.33 9.49 -24.13
N GLN A 364 18.06 9.61 -22.82
CA GLN A 364 17.69 10.88 -22.18
C GLN A 364 18.84 11.89 -22.20
N GLN A 365 20.08 11.45 -21.94
CA GLN A 365 21.25 12.34 -22.03
C GLN A 365 21.42 12.88 -23.46
N ALA A 366 21.34 12.02 -24.47
CA ALA A 366 21.42 12.44 -25.87
C ALA A 366 20.30 13.43 -26.25
N GLN A 367 19.08 13.24 -25.74
CA GLN A 367 17.96 14.15 -25.98
C GLN A 367 18.16 15.49 -25.27
N SER A 368 18.69 15.48 -24.03
CA SER A 368 19.00 16.70 -23.28
C SER A 368 20.13 17.51 -23.93
N GLU A 369 21.16 16.84 -24.47
CA GLU A 369 22.23 17.49 -25.22
C GLU A 369 21.70 18.12 -26.51
N GLN A 370 20.81 17.44 -27.24
CA GLN A 370 20.17 18.01 -28.43
C GLN A 370 19.33 19.25 -28.11
N LEU A 371 18.59 19.23 -27.00
CA LEU A 371 17.82 20.38 -26.54
C LEU A 371 18.73 21.53 -26.10
N ALA A 372 19.83 21.24 -25.40
CA ALA A 372 20.81 22.25 -25.00
C ALA A 372 21.51 22.89 -26.21
N ILE A 373 21.85 22.09 -27.24
CA ILE A 373 22.41 22.59 -28.50
C ILE A 373 21.40 23.47 -29.23
N ALA A 374 20.14 23.04 -29.36
CA ALA A 374 19.08 23.81 -30.01
C ALA A 374 18.79 25.14 -29.29
N GLN A 375 18.82 25.15 -27.95
CA GLN A 375 18.70 26.37 -27.16
C GLN A 375 19.89 27.32 -27.37
N THR A 376 21.12 26.78 -27.38
CA THR A 376 22.34 27.58 -27.63
C THR A 376 22.34 28.20 -29.04
N GLU A 377 21.76 27.51 -30.02
CA GLU A 377 21.62 28.00 -31.40
C GLU A 377 20.55 29.10 -31.52
N LEU A 378 19.50 29.04 -30.70
CA LEU A 378 18.46 30.08 -30.60
C LEU A 378 18.90 31.30 -29.76
N GLU A 379 19.78 31.10 -28.77
CA GLU A 379 20.26 32.16 -27.87
C GLU A 379 21.44 32.95 -28.41
N GLN A 380 22.11 32.53 -29.49
CA GLN A 380 23.09 33.38 -30.16
C GLN A 380 22.37 34.47 -30.95
N PRO A 381 22.36 35.74 -30.48
CA PRO A 381 21.86 36.82 -31.30
C PRO A 381 22.84 36.96 -32.45
N ASN A 382 22.35 37.01 -33.68
CA ASN A 382 23.14 37.39 -34.85
C ASN A 382 23.58 38.85 -34.69
N PHE A 383 24.59 39.07 -33.84
CA PHE A 383 25.19 40.36 -33.59
C PHE A 383 26.17 40.62 -34.72
N ASP A 384 25.69 41.30 -35.75
CA ASP A 384 26.54 41.85 -36.79
C ASP A 384 27.18 43.16 -36.26
N PRO A 385 28.48 43.18 -35.94
CA PRO A 385 29.16 44.34 -35.36
C PRO A 385 29.24 45.55 -36.32
N HIS A 386 28.77 45.41 -37.56
CA HIS A 386 28.74 46.50 -38.54
C HIS A 386 27.38 47.23 -38.64
N ILE A 387 26.34 46.81 -37.91
CA ILE A 387 25.04 47.48 -37.92
C ILE A 387 24.95 48.49 -36.76
N GLN A 388 24.95 49.78 -37.10
CA GLN A 388 24.86 50.87 -36.12
C GLN A 388 23.47 50.92 -35.43
N PRO A 389 23.40 51.00 -34.09
CA PRO A 389 22.17 50.85 -33.31
C PRO A 389 21.20 52.05 -33.33
N ARG A 390 21.33 52.98 -34.29
CA ARG A 390 20.52 54.22 -34.34
C ARG A 390 19.29 54.13 -35.26
N ASN A 391 19.11 53.04 -36.01
CA ASN A 391 18.00 52.89 -36.96
C ASN A 391 16.95 51.83 -36.58
N GLN A 392 16.95 51.31 -35.35
CA GLN A 392 15.90 50.39 -34.92
C GLN A 392 14.64 51.19 -34.54
N ALA A 393 13.64 51.13 -35.42
CA ALA A 393 12.30 51.70 -35.20
C ALA A 393 11.59 51.04 -34.01
N PRO A 394 10.70 51.74 -33.29
CA PRO A 394 10.00 51.20 -32.14
C PRO A 394 9.07 50.06 -32.55
N ILE A 395 9.12 48.97 -31.78
CA ILE A 395 8.32 47.76 -31.98
C ILE A 395 6.87 48.11 -31.66
N SER A 396 6.02 48.20 -32.68
CA SER A 396 4.58 48.36 -32.55
C SER A 396 3.94 47.07 -32.00
N ASN A 397 3.13 47.23 -30.95
CA ASN A 397 2.25 46.23 -30.37
C ASN A 397 1.44 45.45 -31.42
N LEU A 398 1.47 44.11 -31.35
CA LEU A 398 0.54 43.24 -32.07
C LEU A 398 -0.69 42.94 -31.19
N GLN A 399 -1.83 43.45 -31.66
CA GLN A 399 -3.18 43.11 -31.24
C GLN A 399 -3.49 41.63 -31.45
N ALA A 400 -4.13 41.01 -30.46
CA ALA A 400 -4.80 39.71 -30.59
C ALA A 400 -6.12 39.84 -31.37
N PRO A 401 -6.48 38.88 -32.25
CA PRO A 401 -7.80 38.83 -32.85
C PRO A 401 -8.77 38.03 -31.97
N ILE A 402 -9.92 38.64 -31.72
CA ILE A 402 -11.12 38.00 -31.16
C ILE A 402 -11.77 37.22 -32.30
N ALA A 403 -12.07 35.94 -32.09
CA ALA A 403 -12.95 35.17 -32.97
C ALA A 403 -14.16 34.66 -32.17
N SER A 404 -15.32 35.00 -32.72
CA SER A 404 -16.69 34.66 -32.36
C SER A 404 -17.05 33.20 -32.56
#